data_AF-A0A6M2CLM5-F1
#
_entry.id   AF-A0A6M2CLM5-F1
#
_cell.length_a   1.000
_cell.length_b   1.000
_cell.length_c   1.000
_cell.angle_alpha   90.00
_cell.angle_beta   90.00
_cell.angle_gamma   90.00
#
_symmetry.space_group_name_H-M   'P 1'
#
loop_
_entity.id
_entity.type
_entity.pdbx_description
1 polymer ?
#
loop_
_entity_poly.entity_id
_entity_poly.type
_entity_poly.pdbx_seq_one_letter_code
_entity_poly.pdbx_strand_id
1 'polypeptide(L)'
;MGLGDYPPRNGFEKTMNALYALFDAPVTWVRENIVLPNRQERPDYVWYHRKYRRVPTIDECYTDDLMCKFEANEQYKRDREIDSKIVHLLSRRRDDCYTYELNDPQKCDEIVAQFKEAELNWFIKYGDLSFHTTVVNAFMKQKHRLIAERRRALKAQENGEMQ
;
A
#
# COMPACT_ATOMS: atom_id res chain seq x y z
N MET A 1 -19.80 15.06 8.58
CA MET A 1 -20.51 16.31 8.92
C MET A 1 -21.51 16.52 7.81
N GLY A 2 -22.80 16.49 8.14
CA GLY A 2 -23.88 16.61 7.16
C GLY A 2 -24.10 18.09 6.79
N LEU A 3 -24.55 18.34 5.58
CA LEU A 3 -25.00 19.67 5.16
C LEU A 3 -26.25 20.05 5.98
N GLY A 4 -26.19 21.14 6.74
CA GLY A 4 -27.28 21.63 7.59
C GLY A 4 -27.00 21.62 9.10
N ASP A 5 -25.88 21.06 9.54
CA ASP A 5 -25.49 21.02 10.96
C ASP A 5 -25.18 22.43 11.54
N TYR A 6 -25.00 23.44 10.69
CA TYR A 6 -24.78 24.84 11.08
C TYR A 6 -25.73 25.79 10.34
N PRO A 7 -26.28 26.82 11.02
CA PRO A 7 -27.11 27.82 10.37
C PRO A 7 -26.27 28.62 9.36
N PRO A 8 -26.80 28.89 8.16
CA PRO A 8 -26.06 29.60 7.13
C PRO A 8 -25.81 31.04 7.56
N ARG A 9 -24.54 31.47 7.51
CA ARG A 9 -24.07 32.77 7.99
C ARG A 9 -24.47 33.89 7.03
N ASN A 10 -24.45 33.61 5.72
CA ASN A 10 -24.68 34.59 4.65
C ASN A 10 -25.75 34.13 3.63
N GLY A 11 -26.27 35.07 2.82
CA GLY A 11 -27.27 34.77 1.77
C GLY A 11 -26.78 33.83 0.66
N PHE A 12 -25.49 33.89 0.31
CA PHE A 12 -24.86 32.96 -0.64
C PHE A 12 -24.80 31.52 -0.11
N GLU A 13 -24.53 31.35 1.17
CA GLU A 13 -24.50 30.04 1.81
C GLU A 13 -25.89 29.42 1.86
N LYS A 14 -26.93 30.25 2.07
CA LYS A 14 -28.34 29.81 1.96
C LYS A 14 -28.67 29.27 0.58
N THR A 15 -28.25 29.95 -0.49
CA THR A 15 -28.56 29.51 -1.86
C THR A 15 -27.78 28.25 -2.23
N MET A 16 -26.51 28.15 -1.88
CA MET A 16 -25.71 26.95 -2.12
C MET A 16 -26.25 25.75 -1.34
N ASN A 17 -26.58 25.91 -0.04
CA ASN A 17 -27.17 24.84 0.76
C ASN A 17 -28.50 24.34 0.17
N ALA A 18 -29.32 25.24 -0.37
CA ALA A 18 -30.57 24.87 -1.04
C ALA A 18 -30.32 24.05 -2.32
N LEU A 19 -29.31 24.40 -3.11
CA LEU A 19 -28.91 23.64 -4.30
C LEU A 19 -28.37 22.26 -3.93
N TYR A 20 -27.51 22.16 -2.90
CA TYR A 20 -27.03 20.87 -2.41
C TYR A 20 -28.18 20.00 -1.90
N ALA A 21 -29.12 20.56 -1.13
CA ALA A 21 -30.27 19.84 -0.60
C ALA A 21 -31.18 19.29 -1.70
N LEU A 22 -31.30 20.00 -2.83
CA LEU A 22 -32.07 19.54 -3.99
C LEU A 22 -31.55 18.20 -4.56
N PHE A 23 -30.25 17.93 -4.46
CA PHE A 23 -29.65 16.67 -4.90
C PHE A 23 -29.44 15.66 -3.77
N ASP A 24 -29.10 16.10 -2.56
CA ASP A 24 -28.81 15.21 -1.43
C ASP A 24 -30.08 14.59 -0.84
N ALA A 25 -31.18 15.34 -0.79
CA ALA A 25 -32.46 14.83 -0.28
C ALA A 25 -32.99 13.61 -1.06
N PRO A 26 -33.05 13.61 -2.41
CA PRO A 26 -33.47 12.42 -3.15
C PRO A 26 -32.47 11.25 -3.01
N VAL A 27 -31.17 11.52 -2.93
CA VAL A 27 -30.14 10.46 -2.72
C VAL A 27 -30.30 9.81 -1.36
N THR A 28 -30.52 10.61 -0.32
CA THR A 28 -30.75 10.13 1.04
C THR A 28 -32.07 9.34 1.11
N TRP A 29 -33.12 9.83 0.45
CA TRP A 29 -34.38 9.09 0.33
C TRP A 29 -34.22 7.74 -0.36
N VAL A 30 -33.46 7.64 -1.45
CA VAL A 30 -33.16 6.36 -2.13
C VAL A 30 -32.38 5.43 -1.21
N ARG A 31 -31.37 5.94 -0.50
CA ARG A 31 -30.58 5.16 0.45
C ARG A 31 -31.49 4.56 1.53
N GLU A 32 -32.35 5.37 2.12
CA GLU A 32 -33.21 4.97 3.24
C GLU A 32 -34.36 4.06 2.84
N ASN A 33 -35.02 4.34 1.71
CA ASN A 33 -36.25 3.65 1.31
C ASN A 33 -36.01 2.46 0.37
N ILE A 34 -34.89 2.43 -0.35
CA ILE A 34 -34.61 1.37 -1.34
C ILE A 34 -33.40 0.54 -0.93
N VAL A 35 -32.27 1.17 -0.58
CA VAL A 35 -31.01 0.45 -0.33
C VAL A 35 -31.01 -0.26 1.03
N LEU A 36 -31.35 0.45 2.11
CA LEU A 36 -31.33 -0.12 3.46
C LEU A 36 -32.31 -1.29 3.65
N PRO A 37 -33.58 -1.23 3.17
CA PRO A 37 -34.52 -2.33 3.31
C PRO A 37 -34.11 -3.55 2.48
N ASN A 38 -33.64 -3.33 1.25
CA ASN A 38 -33.12 -4.41 0.39
C ASN A 38 -31.83 -5.04 0.95
N ARG A 39 -31.05 -4.28 1.72
CA ARG A 39 -29.91 -4.81 2.49
C ARG A 39 -30.37 -5.60 3.72
N GLN A 40 -31.46 -5.20 4.38
CA GLN A 40 -32.01 -5.87 5.57
C GLN A 40 -32.54 -7.28 5.28
N GLU A 41 -33.03 -7.54 4.07
CA GLU A 41 -33.41 -8.90 3.64
C GLU A 41 -32.20 -9.85 3.56
N ARG A 42 -30.98 -9.32 3.48
CA ARG A 42 -29.72 -10.08 3.48
C ARG A 42 -28.80 -9.54 4.59
N PRO A 43 -29.18 -9.72 5.87
CA PRO A 43 -28.49 -9.12 7.00
C PRO A 43 -27.07 -9.70 7.04
N ASP A 44 -26.14 -8.89 6.56
CA ASP A 44 -24.70 -9.10 6.49
C ASP A 44 -24.27 -10.48 5.97
N TYR A 45 -24.09 -10.61 4.66
CA TYR A 45 -23.19 -11.65 4.14
C TYR A 45 -21.80 -11.44 4.72
N VAL A 46 -21.51 -12.17 5.79
CA VAL A 46 -20.22 -12.10 6.46
C VAL A 46 -19.18 -12.70 5.53
N TRP A 47 -18.29 -11.85 5.04
CA TRP A 47 -17.09 -12.27 4.33
C TRP A 47 -15.90 -12.14 5.27
N TYR A 48 -15.03 -13.15 5.27
CA TYR A 48 -13.85 -13.17 6.11
C TYR A 48 -12.61 -12.87 5.28
N HIS A 49 -11.66 -12.16 5.89
CA HIS A 49 -10.34 -12.01 5.30
C HIS A 49 -9.60 -13.35 5.34
N ARG A 50 -9.16 -13.84 4.18
CA ARG A 50 -8.43 -15.10 4.07
C ARG A 50 -7.05 -14.96 4.72
N LYS A 51 -6.75 -15.85 5.67
CA LYS A 51 -5.43 -15.93 6.32
C LYS A 51 -4.62 -17.06 5.70
N TYR A 52 -3.48 -16.72 5.10
CA TYR A 52 -2.52 -17.70 4.60
C TYR A 52 -1.48 -17.99 5.68
N ARG A 53 -1.24 -19.27 5.97
CA ARG A 53 -0.10 -19.67 6.79
C ARG A 53 1.20 -19.45 6.02
N ARG A 54 2.31 -19.24 6.74
CA ARG A 54 3.64 -19.17 6.15
C ARG A 54 4.09 -20.58 5.74
N VAL A 55 4.81 -20.63 4.63
CA VAL A 55 5.46 -21.79 4.01
C VAL A 55 6.98 -21.59 4.16
N PRO A 56 7.80 -22.67 4.20
CA PRO A 56 9.25 -22.54 4.10
C PRO A 56 9.68 -21.64 2.93
N THR A 57 10.76 -20.89 3.15
CA THR A 57 11.33 -19.99 2.14
C THR A 57 12.26 -20.75 1.19
N ILE A 58 12.63 -20.11 0.08
CA ILE A 58 13.38 -20.77 -1.01
C ILE A 58 14.79 -21.25 -0.62
N ASP A 59 15.36 -20.69 0.43
CA ASP A 59 16.65 -21.05 1.01
C ASP A 59 16.63 -22.36 1.80
N GLU A 60 15.47 -22.74 2.33
CA GLU A 60 15.27 -24.00 3.05
C GLU A 60 14.91 -25.16 2.12
N CYS A 61 14.38 -24.86 0.94
CA CYS A 61 13.98 -25.87 -0.05
C CYS A 61 15.20 -26.54 -0.73
N TYR A 62 15.09 -27.84 -0.98
CA TYR A 62 16.05 -28.57 -1.82
C TYR A 62 15.97 -28.15 -3.30
N THR A 63 17.03 -28.47 -4.06
CA THR A 63 17.14 -28.08 -5.47
C THR A 63 16.28 -28.93 -6.41
N ASP A 64 15.91 -30.14 -6.00
CA ASP A 64 15.09 -31.10 -6.74
C ASP A 64 13.61 -31.07 -6.32
N ASP A 65 13.28 -30.57 -5.13
CA ASP A 65 11.90 -30.45 -4.66
C ASP A 65 11.13 -29.32 -5.38
N LEU A 66 10.34 -29.71 -6.37
CA LEU A 66 9.49 -28.80 -7.14
C LEU A 66 8.29 -28.28 -6.34
N MET A 67 7.78 -29.03 -5.36
CA MET A 67 6.60 -28.65 -4.60
C MET A 67 6.94 -27.54 -3.59
N CYS A 68 8.04 -27.70 -2.84
CA CYS A 68 8.53 -26.66 -1.93
C CYS A 68 8.79 -25.35 -2.68
N LYS A 69 9.44 -25.44 -3.85
CA LYS A 69 9.69 -24.27 -4.72
C LYS A 69 8.40 -23.62 -5.22
N PHE A 70 7.40 -24.41 -5.58
CA PHE A 70 6.12 -23.91 -6.05
C PHE A 70 5.39 -23.14 -4.93
N GLU A 71 5.28 -23.72 -3.74
CA GLU A 71 4.61 -23.08 -2.60
C GLU A 71 5.34 -21.80 -2.15
N ALA A 72 6.67 -21.84 -2.09
CA ALA A 72 7.50 -20.67 -1.78
C ALA A 72 7.34 -19.57 -2.84
N ASN A 73 7.22 -19.93 -4.12
CA ASN A 73 6.99 -18.98 -5.19
C ASN A 73 5.59 -18.35 -5.13
N GLU A 74 4.56 -19.11 -4.77
CA GLU A 74 3.21 -18.57 -4.55
C GLU A 74 3.15 -17.66 -3.33
N GLN A 75 3.90 -17.95 -2.27
CA GLN A 75 4.05 -17.02 -1.15
C GLN A 75 4.75 -15.74 -1.58
N TYR A 76 5.85 -15.84 -2.33
CA TYR A 76 6.58 -14.69 -2.86
C TYR A 76 5.70 -13.77 -3.72
N LYS A 77 4.86 -14.33 -4.60
CA LYS A 77 3.91 -13.54 -5.42
C LYS A 77 2.91 -12.77 -4.55
N ARG A 78 2.32 -13.45 -3.56
CA ARG A 78 1.39 -12.83 -2.61
C ARG A 78 2.06 -11.70 -1.82
N ASP A 79 3.26 -11.95 -1.29
CA ASP A 79 4.01 -10.95 -0.54
C ASP A 79 4.40 -9.75 -1.43
N ARG A 80 4.74 -9.98 -2.71
CA ARG A 80 5.00 -8.90 -3.68
C ARG A 80 3.78 -8.03 -3.93
N GLU A 81 2.61 -8.64 -4.09
CA GLU A 81 1.35 -7.89 -4.26
C GLU A 81 1.03 -7.05 -3.02
N ILE A 82 1.22 -7.62 -1.82
CA ILE A 82 1.02 -6.91 -0.54
C ILE A 82 1.98 -5.72 -0.45
N ASP A 83 3.27 -5.92 -0.71
CA ASP A 83 4.27 -4.85 -0.67
C ASP A 83 3.95 -3.73 -1.68
N SER A 84 3.49 -4.07 -2.88
CA SER A 84 3.02 -3.08 -3.86
C SER A 84 1.79 -2.30 -3.36
N LYS A 85 0.86 -2.94 -2.64
CA LYS A 85 -0.28 -2.24 -2.03
C LYS A 85 0.12 -1.34 -0.87
N ILE A 86 1.15 -1.72 -0.11
CA ILE A 86 1.72 -0.87 0.96
C ILE A 86 2.28 0.42 0.36
N VAL A 87 3.12 0.33 -0.68
CA VAL A 87 3.66 1.51 -1.37
C VAL A 87 2.55 2.38 -1.94
N HIS A 88 1.54 1.77 -2.58
CA HIS A 88 0.39 2.49 -3.11
C HIS A 88 -0.40 3.23 -2.02
N LEU A 89 -0.61 2.60 -0.86
CA LEU A 89 -1.28 3.24 0.28
C LEU A 89 -0.49 4.47 0.77
N LEU A 90 0.84 4.35 0.88
CA LEU A 90 1.70 5.46 1.28
C LEU A 90 1.72 6.59 0.24
N SER A 91 1.68 6.25 -1.06
CA SER A 91 1.53 7.25 -2.12
C SER A 91 0.22 8.03 -1.96
N ARG A 92 -0.90 7.33 -1.70
CA ARG A 92 -2.18 8.01 -1.50
C ARG A 92 -2.14 8.94 -0.29
N ARG A 93 -1.53 8.52 0.83
CA ARG A 93 -1.38 9.38 2.01
C ARG A 93 -0.56 10.64 1.73
N ARG A 94 0.51 10.51 0.94
CA ARG A 94 1.30 11.66 0.48
C ARG A 94 0.44 12.62 -0.35
N ASP A 95 -0.31 12.11 -1.31
CA ASP A 95 -1.14 12.91 -2.21
C ASP A 95 -2.31 13.58 -1.46
N ASP A 96 -2.93 12.85 -0.53
CA ASP A 96 -3.95 13.37 0.38
C ASP A 96 -3.35 14.52 1.22
N CYS A 97 -2.15 14.36 1.79
CA CYS A 97 -1.48 15.41 2.57
C CYS A 97 -1.23 16.68 1.75
N TYR A 98 -0.70 16.56 0.53
CA TYR A 98 -0.50 17.72 -0.34
C TYR A 98 -1.80 18.42 -0.72
N THR A 99 -2.89 17.67 -0.82
CA THR A 99 -4.22 18.23 -1.13
C THR A 99 -4.78 19.03 0.05
N TYR A 100 -4.61 18.54 1.29
CA TYR A 100 -5.08 19.23 2.50
C TYR A 100 -4.19 20.41 2.92
N GLU A 101 -2.86 20.27 2.81
CA GLU A 101 -1.88 21.26 3.27
C GLU A 101 -1.26 22.05 2.09
N LEU A 102 -2.09 22.45 1.12
CA LEU A 102 -1.64 23.11 -0.13
C LEU A 102 -0.72 24.32 0.12
N ASN A 103 -0.95 25.06 1.20
CA ASN A 103 -0.19 26.27 1.54
C ASN A 103 1.10 25.98 2.33
N ASP A 104 1.18 24.86 3.06
CA ASP A 104 2.27 24.53 3.97
C ASP A 104 2.81 23.09 3.69
N PRO A 105 3.51 22.88 2.57
CA PRO A 105 3.93 21.53 2.17
C PRO A 105 4.93 20.87 3.14
N GLN A 106 5.62 21.65 3.97
CA GLN A 106 6.60 21.16 4.95
C GLN A 106 5.98 20.22 5.99
N LYS A 107 4.69 20.38 6.29
CA LYS A 107 3.97 19.48 7.21
C LYS A 107 3.89 18.04 6.68
N CYS A 108 4.04 17.84 5.37
CA CYS A 108 3.99 16.53 4.74
C CYS A 108 5.34 15.81 4.67
N ASP A 109 6.44 16.43 5.15
CA ASP A 109 7.80 15.90 4.97
C ASP A 109 8.00 14.50 5.57
N GLU A 110 7.40 14.23 6.73
CA GLU A 110 7.47 12.91 7.38
C GLU A 110 6.77 11.82 6.53
N ILE A 111 5.60 12.13 5.98
CA ILE A 111 4.84 11.18 5.14
C ILE A 111 5.59 10.94 3.83
N VAL A 112 6.18 11.98 3.26
CA VAL A 112 7.02 11.88 2.07
C VAL A 112 8.26 11.03 2.33
N ALA A 113 8.91 11.19 3.49
CA ALA A 113 10.05 10.36 3.88
C ALA A 113 9.66 8.88 4.00
N GLN A 114 8.55 8.57 4.68
CA GLN A 114 8.03 7.20 4.78
C GLN A 114 7.72 6.59 3.41
N PHE A 115 7.11 7.36 2.52
CA PHE A 115 6.84 6.91 1.15
C PHE A 115 8.13 6.61 0.39
N LYS A 116 9.12 7.51 0.42
CA LYS A 116 10.40 7.34 -0.28
C LYS A 116 11.17 6.13 0.26
N GLU A 117 11.18 5.93 1.57
CA GLU A 117 11.82 4.77 2.18
C GLU A 117 11.14 3.46 1.73
N ALA A 118 9.80 3.42 1.75
CA ALA A 118 9.05 2.25 1.30
C ALA A 118 9.24 1.98 -0.20
N GLU A 119 9.26 3.02 -1.03
CA GLU A 119 9.53 2.93 -2.48
C GLU A 119 10.94 2.38 -2.75
N LEU A 120 11.95 2.89 -2.04
CA LEU A 120 13.32 2.39 -2.14
C LEU A 120 13.41 0.93 -1.71
N ASN A 121 12.81 0.55 -0.58
CA ASN A 121 12.80 -0.82 -0.09
C ASN A 121 12.10 -1.78 -1.07
N TRP A 122 10.99 -1.34 -1.66
CA TRP A 122 10.29 -2.09 -2.69
C TRP A 122 11.15 -2.26 -3.95
N PHE A 123 11.81 -1.20 -4.43
CA PHE A 123 12.69 -1.26 -5.59
C PHE A 123 13.94 -2.12 -5.33
N ILE A 124 14.52 -2.05 -4.14
CA ILE A 124 15.63 -2.91 -3.74
C ILE A 124 15.23 -4.38 -3.84
N LYS A 125 14.02 -4.75 -3.39
CA LYS A 125 13.53 -6.13 -3.41
C LYS A 125 13.07 -6.59 -4.80
N TYR A 126 12.36 -5.74 -5.54
CA TYR A 126 11.62 -6.12 -6.75
C TYR A 126 12.05 -5.42 -8.04
N GLY A 127 12.85 -4.35 -7.97
CA GLY A 127 13.35 -3.61 -9.13
C GLY A 127 14.29 -4.44 -10.00
N ASP A 128 14.45 -4.07 -11.27
CA ASP A 128 15.33 -4.69 -12.28
C ASP A 128 15.13 -6.21 -12.51
N LEU A 129 14.08 -6.78 -11.92
CA LEU A 129 13.67 -8.15 -12.07
C LEU A 129 12.70 -8.23 -13.28
N SER A 130 12.92 -9.21 -14.17
CA SER A 130 12.11 -9.41 -15.38
C SER A 130 10.60 -9.64 -15.11
N PHE A 131 9.77 -9.59 -16.17
CA PHE A 131 8.34 -9.86 -16.04
C PHE A 131 8.06 -11.27 -15.49
N HIS A 132 8.77 -12.29 -15.97
CA HIS A 132 8.66 -13.68 -15.50
C HIS A 132 9.56 -13.97 -14.30
N THR A 133 9.34 -13.24 -13.20
CA THR A 133 10.18 -13.36 -12.02
C THR A 133 9.67 -14.37 -11.02
N THR A 134 10.58 -15.26 -10.64
CA THR A 134 10.38 -16.28 -9.62
C THR A 134 11.09 -15.86 -8.33
N VAL A 135 10.70 -16.51 -7.24
CA VAL A 135 11.37 -16.36 -5.94
C VAL A 135 12.88 -16.62 -6.01
N VAL A 136 13.33 -17.51 -6.92
CA VAL A 136 14.75 -17.81 -7.14
C VAL A 136 15.50 -16.58 -7.67
N ASN A 137 14.92 -15.83 -8.60
CA ASN A 137 15.55 -14.63 -9.15
C ASN A 137 15.70 -13.55 -8.09
N ALA A 138 14.66 -13.35 -7.26
CA ALA A 138 14.72 -12.42 -6.13
C ALA A 138 15.78 -12.84 -5.10
N PHE A 139 15.87 -14.13 -4.80
CA PHE A 139 16.89 -14.68 -3.90
C PHE A 139 18.32 -14.47 -4.45
N MET A 140 18.54 -14.71 -5.75
CA MET A 140 19.84 -14.43 -6.36
C MET A 140 20.18 -12.95 -6.31
N LYS A 141 19.22 -12.05 -6.58
CA LYS A 141 19.41 -10.60 -6.42
C LYS A 141 19.82 -10.24 -4.99
N GLN A 142 19.14 -10.78 -3.99
CA GLN A 142 19.49 -10.58 -2.58
C GLN A 142 20.91 -11.06 -2.27
N LYS A 143 21.29 -12.24 -2.77
CA LYS A 143 22.65 -12.78 -2.62
C LYS A 143 23.71 -11.87 -3.27
N HIS A 144 23.45 -11.36 -4.47
CA HIS A 144 24.33 -10.42 -5.15
C HIS A 144 24.54 -9.13 -4.32
N ARG A 145 23.47 -8.60 -3.71
CA ARG A 145 23.56 -7.44 -2.83
C ARG A 145 24.45 -7.72 -1.62
N LEU A 146 24.21 -8.83 -0.90
CA LEU A 146 24.99 -9.20 0.29
C LEU A 146 26.48 -9.42 -0.02
N ILE A 147 26.80 -10.04 -1.15
CA ILE A 147 28.19 -10.21 -1.59
C ILE A 147 28.83 -8.86 -1.91
N ALA A 148 28.10 -7.95 -2.56
CA ALA A 148 28.59 -6.61 -2.87
C ALA A 148 28.84 -5.78 -1.60
N GLU A 149 27.91 -5.81 -0.64
CA GLU A 149 28.06 -5.15 0.67
C GLU A 149 29.28 -5.68 1.42
N ARG A 150 29.45 -7.02 1.47
CA ARG A 150 30.63 -7.64 2.07
C ARG A 150 31.93 -7.18 1.41
N ARG A 151 31.98 -7.11 0.08
CA ARG A 151 33.18 -6.64 -0.65
C ARG A 151 33.49 -5.16 -0.37
N ARG A 152 32.47 -4.31 -0.24
CA ARG A 152 32.66 -2.89 0.12
C ARG A 152 33.21 -2.76 1.54
N ALA A 153 32.69 -3.54 2.49
CA ALA A 153 33.17 -3.54 3.86
C ALA A 153 34.66 -3.96 3.96
N LEU A 154 35.06 -5.02 3.25
CA LEU A 154 36.46 -5.48 3.24
C LEU A 154 37.40 -4.41 2.66
N LYS A 155 37.04 -3.79 1.54
CA LYS A 155 37.83 -2.69 0.96
C LYS A 155 37.92 -1.47 1.88
N ALA A 156 36.86 -1.17 2.62
CA ALA A 156 36.87 -0.06 3.58
C ALA A 156 37.80 -0.35 4.77
N GLN A 157 37.86 -1.61 5.23
CA GLN A 157 38.82 -2.06 6.24
C GLN A 157 40.26 -1.95 5.72
N GLU A 158 40.54 -2.48 4.53
CA GLU A 158 41.87 -2.38 3.89
C GLU A 158 42.33 -0.92 3.70
N ASN A 159 41.44 -0.03 3.26
CA ASN A 159 41.75 1.39 3.10
C ASN A 159 41.92 2.14 4.43
N GLY A 160 41.26 1.69 5.49
CA GLY A 160 41.40 2.24 6.84
C GLY A 160 42.65 1.76 7.57
N GLU A 161 43.20 0.60 7.20
CA GLU A 161 44.49 0.08 7.69
C GLU A 161 45.69 0.68 6.95
N MET A 162 45.48 1.30 5.78
CA MET A 162 46.51 2.02 5.02
C MET A 162 46.57 3.54 5.32
N GLN A 163 45.78 4.03 6.28
CA GLN A 163 45.85 5.41 6.81
C GLN A 163 46.53 5.42 8.18
#